data_AF-A0A6M8VDZ7-F1
#
_entry.id   AF-A0A6M8VDZ7-F1
#
_cell.length_a   1.000
_cell.length_b   1.000
_cell.length_c   1.000
_cell.angle_alpha   90.00
_cell.angle_beta   90.00
_cell.angle_gamma   90.00
#
_symmetry.space_group_name_H-M   'P 1'
#
loop_
_entity.id
_entity.type
_entity.pdbx_description
1 polymer ?
#
loop_
_entity_poly.entity_id
_entity_poly.type
_entity_poly.pdbx_seq_one_letter_code
_entity_poly.pdbx_strand_id
1 'polypeptide(L)'
;MKAPHARQTIACITHAAGALREAERPLRILGLLAWPLSVRERFLASDGAKLPEVDYPAVDVKPVRQALAEARPLIARCGPAREWLERVSNHLATAADMLTQLGRPGFFTASITLYGAPTKALPDSDASPLQLARRLRRIIDGLTHLDLGAPPRATASAEEVAARMRAAVSRFFGDQAPLVEVTQTLSANATAGPDRIRIRADAHFTDRDVDQLVHHEAGIHVTTALNGRAQTALPILAASHPGTTRTQEGLAVFSEFMTGCMDIDRLGRLADRVLAIQLAIDGADFCEVYRYFRDQGVVDTMAFEQTRRVFRGGVLTGGAPYTKDVVYLDGLLRVHDFLRSLVAAGRADVLQLLFCGKLALADIPVLCSLAELGLLRAPRYLPAWAADRRFLVSYLAYSGFLDRVGLGQAHQRHADILRSAPRIQFCS
;
A
#
# COMPACT_ATOMS: atom_id res chain seq x y z
N MET A 1 -36.54 -27.72 -3.43
CA MET A 1 -35.90 -27.72 -2.10
C MET A 1 -34.66 -26.81 -1.93
N LYS A 2 -34.08 -26.17 -2.96
CA LYS A 2 -32.83 -25.36 -2.83
C LYS A 2 -32.97 -23.91 -2.30
N ALA A 3 -34.15 -23.29 -2.39
CA ALA A 3 -34.32 -21.85 -2.11
C ALA A 3 -34.21 -21.42 -0.63
N PRO A 4 -34.71 -22.17 0.37
CA PRO A 4 -34.66 -21.74 1.78
C PRO A 4 -33.23 -21.74 2.34
N HIS A 5 -32.43 -22.75 1.99
CA HIS A 5 -31.05 -22.88 2.45
C HIS A 5 -30.15 -21.78 1.86
N ALA A 6 -30.31 -21.47 0.57
CA ALA A 6 -29.58 -20.37 -0.08
C ALA A 6 -29.86 -19.00 0.56
N ARG A 7 -31.14 -18.71 0.87
CA ARG A 7 -31.52 -17.46 1.56
C ARG A 7 -30.91 -17.36 2.96
N GLN A 8 -30.86 -18.47 3.69
CA GLN A 8 -30.26 -18.50 5.02
C GLN A 8 -28.75 -18.25 4.97
N THR A 9 -28.04 -18.86 4.02
CA THR A 9 -26.60 -18.64 3.80
C THR A 9 -26.30 -17.19 3.43
N ILE A 10 -27.07 -16.59 2.52
CA ILE A 10 -26.95 -15.17 2.13
C ILE A 10 -27.10 -14.23 3.32
N ALA A 11 -28.11 -14.47 4.17
CA ALA A 11 -28.33 -13.67 5.38
C ALA A 11 -27.18 -13.83 6.38
N CYS A 12 -26.69 -15.06 6.58
CA CYS A 12 -25.53 -15.31 7.45
C CYS A 12 -24.28 -14.56 6.96
N ILE A 13 -23.97 -14.62 5.66
CA ILE A 13 -22.82 -13.92 5.07
C ILE A 13 -22.93 -12.41 5.30
N THR A 14 -24.11 -11.84 5.02
CA THR A 14 -24.34 -10.39 5.15
C THR A 14 -24.18 -9.93 6.60
N HIS A 15 -24.77 -10.66 7.56
CA HIS A 15 -24.66 -10.33 8.98
C HIS A 15 -23.23 -10.53 9.50
N ALA A 16 -22.54 -11.59 9.10
CA ALA A 16 -21.14 -11.81 9.48
C ALA A 16 -20.23 -10.70 8.94
N ALA A 17 -20.40 -10.30 7.68
CA ALA A 17 -19.65 -9.18 7.09
C ALA A 17 -19.96 -7.85 7.79
N GLY A 18 -21.21 -7.63 8.21
CA GLY A 18 -21.61 -6.49 9.04
C GLY A 18 -20.93 -6.47 10.42
N ALA A 19 -20.93 -7.59 11.13
CA ALA A 19 -20.27 -7.72 12.43
C ALA A 19 -18.74 -7.52 12.32
N LEU A 20 -18.11 -8.06 11.27
CA LEU A 20 -16.69 -7.80 10.99
C LEU A 20 -16.43 -6.33 10.65
N ARG A 21 -17.36 -5.66 9.96
CA ARG A 21 -17.26 -4.23 9.71
C ARG A 21 -17.26 -3.43 11.01
N GLU A 22 -18.14 -3.75 11.95
CA GLU A 22 -18.17 -3.10 13.26
C GLU A 22 -16.91 -3.39 14.09
N ALA A 23 -16.35 -4.60 13.98
CA ALA A 23 -15.06 -4.93 14.59
C ALA A 23 -13.88 -4.14 13.99
N GLU A 24 -13.90 -3.84 12.68
CA GLU A 24 -12.82 -3.11 12.01
C GLU A 24 -12.83 -1.61 12.33
N ARG A 25 -14.01 -0.99 12.36
CA ARG A 25 -14.17 0.48 12.48
C ARG A 25 -13.35 1.16 13.58
N PRO A 26 -13.27 0.63 14.83
CA PRO A 26 -12.49 1.28 15.88
C PRO A 26 -10.98 1.07 15.76
N LEU A 27 -10.49 0.11 14.96
CA LEU A 27 -9.06 -0.20 14.90
C LEU A 27 -8.22 0.96 14.37
N ARG A 28 -8.70 1.69 13.35
CA ARG A 28 -8.09 2.89 12.73
C ARG A 28 -6.56 2.99 12.88
N ILE A 29 -5.84 1.92 12.51
CA ILE A 29 -4.45 1.67 12.94
C ILE A 29 -3.57 2.89 12.71
N LEU A 30 -3.54 3.44 11.49
CA LEU A 30 -2.69 4.58 11.16
C LEU A 30 -3.01 5.85 11.94
N GLY A 31 -4.26 6.04 12.36
CA GLY A 31 -4.67 7.15 13.21
C GLY A 31 -4.16 7.02 14.65
N LEU A 32 -4.19 5.80 15.21
CA LEU A 32 -3.67 5.52 16.55
C LEU A 32 -2.13 5.53 16.61
N LEU A 33 -1.47 5.32 15.47
CA LEU A 33 -0.02 5.39 15.31
C LEU A 33 0.49 6.80 14.93
N ALA A 34 -0.39 7.80 14.81
CA ALA A 34 -0.01 9.13 14.38
C ALA A 34 0.82 9.84 15.44
N TRP A 35 1.90 10.49 15.02
CA TRP A 35 2.73 11.34 15.89
C TRP A 35 2.42 12.81 15.62
N PRO A 36 2.34 13.67 16.65
CA PRO A 36 2.17 15.10 16.45
C PRO A 36 3.43 15.73 15.83
N LEU A 37 3.24 16.85 15.14
CA LEU A 37 4.32 17.58 14.45
C LEU A 37 5.46 17.96 15.39
N SER A 38 5.13 18.26 16.64
CA SER A 38 6.09 18.66 17.67
C SER A 38 7.14 17.58 17.98
N VAL A 39 6.85 16.29 17.74
CA VAL A 39 7.85 15.22 17.87
C VAL A 39 8.96 15.40 16.83
N ARG A 40 8.59 15.70 15.57
CA ARG A 40 9.55 15.99 14.50
C ARG A 40 10.38 17.22 14.83
N GLU A 41 9.73 18.31 15.23
CA GLU A 41 10.38 19.58 15.53
C GLU A 41 11.39 19.43 16.66
N ARG A 42 11.03 18.76 17.77
CA ARG A 42 11.96 18.50 18.88
C ARG A 42 13.13 17.60 18.46
N PHE A 43 12.87 16.56 17.68
CA PHE A 43 13.91 15.65 17.21
C PHE A 43 14.93 16.38 16.31
N LEU A 44 14.44 17.15 15.33
CA LEU A 44 15.30 17.92 14.41
C LEU A 44 16.03 19.06 15.12
N ALA A 45 15.41 19.71 16.11
CA ALA A 45 16.09 20.71 16.95
C ALA A 45 17.24 20.11 17.80
N SER A 46 17.24 18.79 17.99
CA SER A 46 18.34 18.06 18.64
C SER A 46 19.37 17.47 17.66
N ASP A 47 19.32 17.87 16.37
CA ASP A 47 20.11 17.30 15.26
C ASP A 47 20.01 15.76 15.17
N GLY A 48 18.84 15.22 15.56
CA GLY A 48 18.59 13.78 15.60
C GLY A 48 19.49 13.00 16.56
N ALA A 49 20.03 13.66 17.60
CA ALA A 49 20.91 13.03 18.58
C ALA A 49 20.16 12.29 19.70
N LYS A 50 18.89 12.59 19.94
CA LYS A 50 18.07 11.99 21.01
C LYS A 50 16.91 11.21 20.44
N LEU A 51 16.56 10.11 21.09
CA LEU A 51 15.37 9.33 20.73
C LEU A 51 14.11 10.20 20.86
N PRO A 52 13.14 10.09 19.93
CA PRO A 52 11.86 10.77 20.06
C PRO A 52 11.10 10.35 21.32
N GLU A 53 10.49 11.31 22.00
CA GLU A 53 9.55 11.05 23.09
C GLU A 53 8.12 11.04 22.53
N VAL A 54 7.44 9.90 22.64
CA VAL A 54 6.12 9.66 22.04
C VAL A 54 5.22 8.91 23.01
N ASP A 55 4.08 9.51 23.32
CA ASP A 55 3.01 8.88 24.09
C ASP A 55 1.92 8.35 23.15
N TYR A 56 1.58 7.07 23.32
CA TYR A 56 0.46 6.45 22.59
C TYR A 56 -0.82 6.49 23.43
N PRO A 57 -1.99 6.68 22.79
CA PRO A 57 -3.26 6.62 23.50
C PRO A 57 -3.53 5.20 24.01
N ALA A 58 -4.23 5.10 25.14
CA ALA A 58 -4.80 3.83 25.57
C ALA A 58 -5.88 3.39 24.56
N VAL A 59 -5.79 2.15 24.07
CA VAL A 59 -6.71 1.60 23.07
C VAL A 59 -7.68 0.64 23.74
N ASP A 60 -8.97 0.97 23.73
CA ASP A 60 -10.02 0.03 24.15
C ASP A 60 -10.38 -0.92 23.00
N VAL A 61 -10.02 -2.18 23.17
CA VAL A 61 -10.31 -3.25 22.19
C VAL A 61 -11.55 -4.08 22.55
N LYS A 62 -12.26 -3.77 23.64
CA LYS A 62 -13.47 -4.50 24.04
C LYS A 62 -14.55 -4.48 22.94
N PRO A 63 -14.87 -3.34 22.29
CA PRO A 63 -15.85 -3.32 21.21
C PRO A 63 -15.46 -4.25 20.05
N VAL A 64 -14.16 -4.29 19.71
CA VAL A 64 -13.63 -5.19 18.67
C VAL A 64 -13.85 -6.65 19.07
N ARG A 65 -13.46 -7.02 20.29
CA ARG A 65 -13.59 -8.41 20.78
C ARG A 65 -15.05 -8.85 20.84
N GLN A 66 -15.96 -7.97 21.25
CA GLN A 66 -17.39 -8.26 21.27
C GLN A 66 -17.93 -8.50 19.86
N ALA A 67 -17.68 -7.60 18.92
CA ALA A 67 -18.12 -7.74 17.54
C ALA A 67 -17.56 -9.01 16.87
N LEU A 68 -16.31 -9.39 17.17
CA LEU A 68 -15.73 -10.65 16.69
C LEU A 68 -16.38 -11.89 17.33
N ALA A 69 -16.75 -11.82 18.61
CA ALA A 69 -17.46 -12.91 19.29
C ALA A 69 -18.87 -13.11 18.70
N GLU A 70 -19.54 -12.03 18.31
CA GLU A 70 -20.83 -12.05 17.59
C GLU A 70 -20.68 -12.58 16.16
N ALA A 71 -19.59 -12.24 15.46
CA ALA A 71 -19.33 -12.67 14.09
C ALA A 71 -19.05 -14.19 13.99
N ARG A 72 -18.26 -14.77 14.91
CA ARG A 72 -17.75 -16.15 14.80
C ARG A 72 -18.83 -17.23 14.62
N PRO A 73 -19.94 -17.25 15.41
CA PRO A 73 -21.03 -18.20 15.20
C PRO A 73 -21.72 -18.05 13.84
N LEU A 74 -21.81 -16.82 13.30
CA LEU A 74 -22.39 -16.56 11.99
C LEU A 74 -21.47 -17.08 10.88
N ILE A 75 -20.17 -16.82 11.00
CA ILE A 75 -19.13 -17.22 10.04
C ILE A 75 -19.12 -18.73 9.83
N ALA A 76 -19.27 -19.53 10.90
CA ALA A 76 -19.32 -20.99 10.81
C ALA A 76 -20.43 -21.52 9.87
N ARG A 77 -21.45 -20.71 9.60
CA ARG A 77 -22.63 -21.03 8.78
C ARG A 77 -22.61 -20.35 7.40
N CYS A 78 -21.53 -19.66 7.04
CA CYS A 78 -21.43 -18.86 5.82
C CYS A 78 -21.07 -19.65 4.55
N GLY A 79 -21.05 -20.99 4.62
CA GLY A 79 -20.78 -21.87 3.48
C GLY A 79 -19.50 -21.47 2.72
N PRO A 80 -19.58 -21.09 1.43
CA PRO A 80 -18.42 -20.74 0.62
C PRO A 80 -17.62 -19.53 1.13
N ALA A 81 -18.23 -18.64 1.93
CA ALA A 81 -17.55 -17.47 2.47
C ALA A 81 -16.83 -17.71 3.80
N ARG A 82 -17.01 -18.90 4.40
CA ARG A 82 -16.56 -19.20 5.77
C ARG A 82 -15.07 -18.93 5.95
N GLU A 83 -14.22 -19.60 5.19
CA GLU A 83 -12.76 -19.52 5.35
C GLU A 83 -12.23 -18.08 5.16
N TRP A 84 -12.81 -17.35 4.21
CA TRP A 84 -12.48 -15.96 3.97
C TRP A 84 -12.83 -15.08 5.18
N LEU A 85 -14.06 -15.19 5.69
CA LEU A 85 -14.50 -14.40 6.84
C LEU A 85 -13.79 -14.81 8.14
N GLU A 86 -13.43 -16.09 8.32
CA GLU A 86 -12.57 -16.56 9.43
C GLU A 86 -11.18 -15.90 9.35
N ARG A 87 -10.58 -15.89 8.16
CA ARG A 87 -9.29 -15.22 7.94
C ARG A 87 -9.37 -13.71 8.23
N VAL A 88 -10.44 -13.04 7.81
CA VAL A 88 -10.65 -11.62 8.15
C VAL A 88 -10.80 -11.45 9.66
N SER A 89 -11.64 -12.26 10.32
CA SER A 89 -11.83 -12.24 11.77
C SER A 89 -10.51 -12.36 12.54
N ASN A 90 -9.65 -13.29 12.11
CA ASN A 90 -8.33 -13.50 12.73
C ASN A 90 -7.41 -12.29 12.52
N HIS A 91 -7.37 -11.71 11.32
CA HIS A 91 -6.58 -10.48 11.09
C HIS A 91 -7.05 -9.31 11.97
N LEU A 92 -8.36 -9.14 12.15
CA LEU A 92 -8.91 -8.08 13.02
C LEU A 92 -8.58 -8.34 14.50
N ALA A 93 -8.64 -9.59 14.95
CA ALA A 93 -8.23 -9.98 16.31
C ALA A 93 -6.75 -9.66 16.56
N THR A 94 -5.85 -10.09 15.66
CA THR A 94 -4.42 -9.80 15.77
C THR A 94 -4.12 -8.31 15.69
N ALA A 95 -4.87 -7.55 14.88
CA ALA A 95 -4.75 -6.09 14.83
C ALA A 95 -5.15 -5.43 16.15
N ALA A 96 -6.22 -5.92 16.79
CA ALA A 96 -6.61 -5.45 18.12
C ALA A 96 -5.51 -5.73 19.15
N ASP A 97 -4.97 -6.97 19.17
CA ASP A 97 -3.88 -7.34 20.07
C ASP A 97 -2.63 -6.48 19.83
N MET A 98 -2.27 -6.23 18.57
CA MET A 98 -1.17 -5.34 18.18
C MET A 98 -1.33 -3.95 18.82
N LEU A 99 -2.52 -3.35 18.74
CA LEU A 99 -2.80 -2.02 19.30
C LEU A 99 -2.77 -1.96 20.82
N THR A 100 -2.93 -3.08 21.53
CA THR A 100 -2.73 -3.12 22.99
C THR A 100 -1.25 -3.10 23.41
N GLN A 101 -0.34 -3.27 22.45
CA GLN A 101 1.10 -3.42 22.69
C GLN A 101 1.93 -2.24 22.16
N LEU A 102 1.30 -1.09 21.89
CA LEU A 102 2.00 0.10 21.37
C LEU A 102 3.23 0.46 22.22
N GLY A 103 4.37 0.66 21.56
CA GLY A 103 5.64 0.94 22.21
C GLY A 103 6.33 -0.27 22.87
N ARG A 104 5.78 -1.49 22.71
CA ARG A 104 6.29 -2.72 23.35
C ARG A 104 6.63 -3.80 22.31
N PRO A 105 7.51 -4.76 22.63
CA PRO A 105 7.88 -5.83 21.71
C PRO A 105 6.70 -6.66 21.16
N GLY A 106 5.61 -6.81 21.93
CA GLY A 106 4.41 -7.51 21.47
C GLY A 106 3.75 -6.91 20.22
N PHE A 107 3.92 -5.59 19.99
CA PHE A 107 3.45 -4.92 18.78
C PHE A 107 4.15 -5.48 17.54
N PHE A 108 5.47 -5.66 17.61
CA PHE A 108 6.27 -6.22 16.53
C PHE A 108 5.89 -7.66 16.20
N THR A 109 5.68 -8.50 17.22
CA THR A 109 5.22 -9.89 17.02
C THR A 109 3.93 -9.92 16.22
N ALA A 110 2.92 -9.13 16.62
CA ALA A 110 1.66 -9.04 15.89
C ALA A 110 1.83 -8.40 14.50
N SER A 111 2.71 -7.41 14.36
CA SER A 111 3.06 -6.80 13.07
C SER A 111 3.63 -7.82 12.08
N ILE A 112 4.55 -8.69 12.52
CA ILE A 112 5.07 -9.77 11.68
C ILE A 112 3.95 -10.72 11.23
N THR A 113 3.05 -11.10 12.15
CA THR A 113 1.91 -11.96 11.81
C THR A 113 1.03 -11.33 10.73
N LEU A 114 0.79 -10.02 10.81
CA LEU A 114 -0.11 -9.30 9.90
C LEU A 114 0.53 -8.94 8.56
N TYR A 115 1.76 -8.45 8.56
CA TYR A 115 2.42 -7.85 7.39
C TYR A 115 3.59 -8.68 6.86
N GLY A 116 4.15 -9.56 7.67
CA GLY A 116 5.35 -10.34 7.38
C GLY A 116 6.62 -9.71 7.97
N ALA A 117 7.74 -10.40 7.74
CA ALA A 117 9.08 -9.96 8.09
C ALA A 117 9.93 -9.83 6.81
N PRO A 118 10.94 -8.92 6.76
CA PRO A 118 11.78 -8.75 5.58
C PRO A 118 12.51 -10.02 5.15
N THR A 119 12.88 -10.89 6.08
CA THR A 119 13.62 -12.14 5.84
C THR A 119 12.72 -13.33 5.51
N LYS A 120 11.41 -13.22 5.68
CA LYS A 120 10.49 -14.34 5.40
C LYS A 120 10.37 -14.55 3.90
N ALA A 121 10.59 -15.77 3.44
CA ALA A 121 10.42 -16.14 2.03
C ALA A 121 8.99 -15.82 1.56
N LEU A 122 8.90 -15.39 0.31
CA LEU A 122 7.62 -15.19 -0.35
C LEU A 122 6.96 -16.55 -0.64
N PRO A 123 5.63 -16.66 -0.55
CA PRO A 123 4.92 -17.80 -1.11
C PRO A 123 5.40 -18.10 -2.53
N ASP A 124 5.77 -19.36 -2.77
CA ASP A 124 6.19 -19.90 -4.07
C ASP A 124 7.51 -19.33 -4.64
N SER A 125 8.36 -18.73 -3.78
CA SER A 125 9.68 -18.25 -4.18
C SER A 125 10.70 -18.37 -3.05
N ASP A 126 11.95 -18.70 -3.40
CA ASP A 126 13.08 -18.66 -2.45
C ASP A 126 13.53 -17.23 -2.10
N ALA A 127 12.96 -16.22 -2.76
CA ALA A 127 13.24 -14.82 -2.47
C ALA A 127 12.40 -14.32 -1.29
N SER A 128 13.02 -13.49 -0.46
CA SER A 128 12.39 -12.70 0.60
C SER A 128 12.29 -11.23 0.20
N PRO A 129 11.40 -10.43 0.83
CA PRO A 129 11.33 -8.99 0.60
C PRO A 129 12.69 -8.29 0.74
N LEU A 130 13.53 -8.72 1.68
CA LEU A 130 14.87 -8.19 1.89
C LEU A 130 15.81 -8.49 0.70
N GLN A 131 15.78 -9.71 0.17
CA GLN A 131 16.57 -10.07 -1.02
C GLN A 131 16.12 -9.27 -2.25
N LEU A 132 14.81 -9.06 -2.41
CA LEU A 132 14.26 -8.24 -3.48
C LEU A 132 14.69 -6.77 -3.36
N ALA A 133 14.59 -6.18 -2.16
CA ALA A 133 15.03 -4.82 -1.89
C ALA A 133 16.53 -4.64 -2.18
N ARG A 134 17.37 -5.56 -1.70
CA ARG A 134 18.82 -5.55 -1.99
C ARG A 134 19.12 -5.68 -3.49
N ARG A 135 18.38 -6.53 -4.21
CA ARG A 135 18.54 -6.67 -5.66
C ARG A 135 18.15 -5.38 -6.38
N LEU A 136 17.02 -4.78 -6.03
CA LEU A 136 16.56 -3.52 -6.61
C LEU A 136 17.55 -2.39 -6.34
N ARG A 137 18.06 -2.29 -5.10
CA ARG A 137 19.08 -1.30 -4.74
C ARG A 137 20.35 -1.46 -5.57
N ARG A 138 20.88 -2.68 -5.73
CA ARG A 138 22.04 -2.94 -6.61
C ARG A 138 21.81 -2.52 -8.05
N ILE A 139 20.61 -2.76 -8.58
CA ILE A 139 20.26 -2.32 -9.94
C ILE A 139 20.29 -0.79 -10.00
N ILE A 140 19.67 -0.11 -9.06
CA ILE A 140 19.61 1.36 -8.98
C ILE A 140 21.02 1.97 -8.83
N ASP A 141 21.85 1.41 -7.94
CA ASP A 141 23.24 1.87 -7.74
C ASP A 141 24.07 1.74 -9.02
N GLY A 142 23.82 0.69 -9.80
CA GLY A 142 24.44 0.50 -11.11
C GLY A 142 24.05 1.55 -12.16
N LEU A 143 22.96 2.30 -11.95
CA LEU A 143 22.45 3.31 -12.87
C LEU A 143 22.91 4.74 -12.53
N THR A 144 23.71 4.92 -11.46
CA THR A 144 24.23 6.22 -11.00
C THR A 144 25.06 6.99 -12.04
N HIS A 145 25.58 6.30 -13.06
CA HIS A 145 26.33 6.90 -14.16
C HIS A 145 25.43 7.52 -15.25
N LEU A 146 24.12 7.28 -15.22
CA LEU A 146 23.17 7.86 -16.17
C LEU A 146 22.79 9.26 -15.71
N ASP A 147 22.93 10.24 -16.60
CA ASP A 147 22.36 11.57 -16.40
C ASP A 147 20.87 11.52 -16.72
N LEU A 148 20.04 11.53 -15.68
CA LEU A 148 18.57 11.58 -15.80
C LEU A 148 18.03 13.02 -15.85
N GLY A 149 18.92 14.01 -15.91
CA GLY A 149 18.62 15.41 -15.69
C GLY A 149 18.46 15.74 -14.20
N ALA A 150 18.51 17.03 -13.87
CA ALA A 150 18.22 17.48 -12.52
C ALA A 150 16.74 17.19 -12.19
N PRO A 151 16.44 16.58 -11.03
CA PRO A 151 15.06 16.39 -10.63
C PRO A 151 14.35 17.75 -10.54
N PRO A 152 13.11 17.87 -11.04
CA PRO A 152 12.38 19.12 -11.00
C PRO A 152 12.26 19.61 -9.55
N ARG A 153 12.49 20.91 -9.33
CA ARG A 153 12.37 21.50 -7.99
C ARG A 153 10.93 21.38 -7.52
N ALA A 154 10.74 20.93 -6.28
CA ALA A 154 9.45 20.94 -5.62
C ALA A 154 8.99 22.39 -5.39
N THR A 155 8.24 22.92 -6.35
CA THR A 155 7.85 24.33 -6.44
C THR A 155 6.35 24.53 -6.37
N ALA A 156 5.57 23.46 -6.59
CA ALA A 156 4.13 23.54 -6.50
C ALA A 156 3.69 23.71 -5.05
N SER A 157 2.88 24.74 -4.80
CA SER A 157 2.28 25.04 -3.50
C SER A 157 1.16 24.06 -3.14
N ALA A 158 0.83 23.97 -1.85
CA ALA A 158 -0.27 23.14 -1.37
C ALA A 158 -1.61 23.48 -2.06
N GLU A 159 -1.87 24.77 -2.32
CA GLU A 159 -3.06 25.27 -2.99
C GLU A 159 -3.12 24.86 -4.48
N GLU A 160 -2.00 24.92 -5.20
CA GLU A 160 -1.92 24.46 -6.59
C GLU A 160 -2.17 22.96 -6.70
N VAL A 161 -1.56 22.17 -5.80
CA VAL A 161 -1.81 20.73 -5.70
C VAL A 161 -3.27 20.46 -5.34
N ALA A 162 -3.84 21.22 -4.40
CA ALA A 162 -5.25 21.07 -4.03
C ALA A 162 -6.18 21.37 -5.21
N ALA A 163 -5.90 22.40 -6.01
CA ALA A 163 -6.69 22.73 -7.20
C ALA A 163 -6.64 21.59 -8.23
N ARG A 164 -5.45 21.07 -8.55
CA ARG A 164 -5.28 19.92 -9.46
C ARG A 164 -5.99 18.68 -8.93
N MET A 165 -5.84 18.39 -7.63
CA MET A 165 -6.53 17.26 -6.99
C MET A 165 -8.04 17.41 -7.05
N ARG A 166 -8.61 18.59 -6.75
CA ARG A 166 -10.06 18.84 -6.88
C ARG A 166 -10.57 18.54 -8.28
N ALA A 167 -9.90 19.08 -9.30
CA ALA A 167 -10.28 18.83 -10.68
C ALA A 167 -10.23 17.34 -11.04
N ALA A 168 -9.17 16.64 -10.61
CA ALA A 168 -9.00 15.20 -10.84
C ALA A 168 -10.10 14.39 -10.14
N VAL A 169 -10.33 14.60 -8.84
CA VAL A 169 -11.31 13.80 -8.08
C VAL A 169 -12.74 14.11 -8.50
N SER A 170 -13.07 15.36 -8.83
CA SER A 170 -14.39 15.72 -9.36
C SER A 170 -14.64 15.04 -10.71
N ARG A 171 -13.65 15.01 -11.60
CA ARG A 171 -13.74 14.28 -12.88
C ARG A 171 -13.90 12.77 -12.67
N PHE A 172 -13.20 12.19 -11.71
CA PHE A 172 -13.23 10.74 -11.46
C PHE A 172 -14.51 10.27 -10.76
N PHE A 173 -14.98 11.02 -9.75
CA PHE A 173 -15.99 10.53 -8.82
C PHE A 173 -17.32 11.31 -8.87
N GLY A 174 -17.36 12.46 -9.55
CA GLY A 174 -18.55 13.32 -9.61
C GLY A 174 -19.01 13.73 -8.22
N ASP A 175 -20.29 13.54 -7.93
CA ASP A 175 -20.92 13.90 -6.65
C ASP A 175 -20.37 13.13 -5.44
N GLN A 176 -19.65 12.02 -5.66
CA GLN A 176 -19.00 11.25 -4.59
C GLN A 176 -17.52 11.62 -4.39
N ALA A 177 -17.05 12.70 -5.02
CA ALA A 177 -15.68 13.15 -4.88
C ALA A 177 -15.36 13.55 -3.43
N PRO A 178 -14.20 13.12 -2.88
CA PRO A 178 -13.77 13.55 -1.56
C PRO A 178 -13.50 15.05 -1.52
N LEU A 179 -13.76 15.67 -0.38
CA LEU A 179 -13.42 17.06 -0.14
C LEU A 179 -11.90 17.23 -0.07
N VAL A 180 -11.34 18.13 -0.87
CA VAL A 180 -9.90 18.45 -0.84
C VAL A 180 -9.66 19.73 -0.04
N GLU A 181 -8.93 19.61 1.07
CA GLU A 181 -8.64 20.70 2.01
C GLU A 181 -7.13 20.87 2.27
N VAL A 182 -6.68 22.12 2.40
CA VAL A 182 -5.32 22.45 2.84
C VAL A 182 -5.34 22.67 4.36
N THR A 183 -4.36 22.11 5.08
CA THR A 183 -4.32 22.15 6.55
C THR A 183 -2.91 22.31 7.10
N GLN A 184 -2.80 22.92 8.28
CA GLN A 184 -1.55 23.08 9.03
C GLN A 184 -1.20 21.84 9.86
N THR A 185 -2.17 20.97 10.16
CA THR A 185 -2.04 19.91 11.16
C THR A 185 -1.83 18.53 10.54
N LEU A 186 -0.75 18.37 9.76
CA LEU A 186 -0.35 17.07 9.21
C LEU A 186 1.15 16.85 9.40
N SER A 187 1.55 15.63 9.80
CA SER A 187 2.98 15.26 9.77
C SER A 187 3.41 14.73 8.40
N ALA A 188 2.51 14.14 7.61
CA ALA A 188 2.77 13.80 6.20
C ALA A 188 2.47 14.99 5.28
N ASN A 189 3.03 15.00 4.06
CA ASN A 189 2.73 16.04 3.07
C ASN A 189 1.26 16.02 2.61
N ALA A 190 0.65 14.84 2.53
CA ALA A 190 -0.77 14.69 2.23
C ALA A 190 -1.32 13.39 2.84
N THR A 191 -2.64 13.34 3.00
CA THR A 191 -3.39 12.13 3.36
C THR A 191 -4.65 12.05 2.51
N ALA A 192 -5.04 10.85 2.10
CA ALA A 192 -6.23 10.64 1.31
C ALA A 192 -7.16 9.61 1.95
N GLY A 193 -8.45 9.90 1.89
CA GLY A 193 -9.51 9.00 2.27
C GLY A 193 -10.73 9.23 1.39
N PRO A 194 -11.70 8.31 1.44
CA PRO A 194 -12.90 8.36 0.60
C PRO A 194 -13.78 9.59 0.85
N ASP A 195 -13.68 10.24 2.01
CA ASP A 195 -14.45 11.45 2.32
C ASP A 195 -13.63 12.73 2.12
N ARG A 196 -12.32 12.66 2.36
CA ARG A 196 -11.45 13.84 2.44
C ARG A 196 -10.02 13.53 1.99
N ILE A 197 -9.44 14.47 1.25
CA ILE A 197 -8.01 14.52 0.95
C ILE A 197 -7.47 15.79 1.59
N ARG A 198 -6.45 15.64 2.43
CA ARG A 198 -5.82 16.75 3.14
C ARG A 198 -4.39 16.94 2.67
N ILE A 199 -4.04 18.16 2.32
CA ILE A 199 -2.71 18.56 1.86
C ILE A 199 -2.12 19.50 2.92
N ARG A 200 -0.85 19.30 3.28
CA ARG A 200 -0.19 20.13 4.29
C ARG A 200 0.21 21.47 3.69
N ALA A 201 -0.13 22.56 4.36
CA ALA A 201 0.02 23.93 3.84
C ALA A 201 1.47 24.33 3.52
N ASP A 202 2.44 23.88 4.33
CA ASP A 202 3.87 24.20 4.16
C ASP A 202 4.61 23.19 3.28
N ALA A 203 3.93 22.17 2.75
CA ALA A 203 4.54 21.16 1.90
C ALA A 203 4.69 21.69 0.47
N HIS A 204 5.85 21.41 -0.11
CA HIS A 204 6.16 21.70 -1.50
C HIS A 204 6.20 20.39 -2.28
N PHE A 205 5.69 20.44 -3.50
CA PHE A 205 5.48 19.24 -4.33
C PHE A 205 6.17 19.40 -5.69
N THR A 206 6.69 18.29 -6.19
CA THR A 206 7.05 18.14 -7.60
C THR A 206 5.79 17.90 -8.43
N ASP A 207 5.91 18.02 -9.75
CA ASP A 207 4.87 17.62 -10.71
C ASP A 207 4.48 16.14 -10.52
N ARG A 208 5.48 15.28 -10.35
CA ARG A 208 5.30 13.84 -10.11
C ARG A 208 4.60 13.53 -8.80
N ASP A 209 4.82 14.31 -7.74
CA ASP A 209 4.12 14.09 -6.47
C ASP A 209 2.60 14.27 -6.64
N VAL A 210 2.15 15.24 -7.44
CA VAL A 210 0.73 15.45 -7.72
C VAL A 210 0.13 14.27 -8.47
N ASP A 211 0.80 13.82 -9.53
CA ASP A 211 0.30 12.70 -10.34
C ASP A 211 0.30 11.41 -9.51
N GLN A 212 1.29 11.24 -8.64
CA GLN A 212 1.33 10.14 -7.69
C GLN A 212 0.16 10.21 -6.69
N LEU A 213 -0.21 11.38 -6.16
CA LEU A 213 -1.41 11.55 -5.33
C LEU A 213 -2.70 11.22 -6.12
N VAL A 214 -2.79 11.62 -7.38
CA VAL A 214 -3.94 11.31 -8.23
C VAL A 214 -4.04 9.80 -8.49
N HIS A 215 -2.95 9.14 -8.88
CA HIS A 215 -3.01 7.77 -9.37
C HIS A 215 -2.86 6.70 -8.28
N HIS A 216 -2.09 6.96 -7.24
CA HIS A 216 -1.94 6.08 -6.08
C HIS A 216 -3.12 6.26 -5.11
N GLU A 217 -3.31 7.49 -4.62
CA GLU A 217 -4.25 7.74 -3.53
C GLU A 217 -5.69 7.79 -4.03
N ALA A 218 -6.00 8.66 -5.00
CA ALA A 218 -7.36 8.74 -5.54
C ALA A 218 -7.68 7.53 -6.43
N GLY A 219 -6.81 7.23 -7.40
CA GLY A 219 -7.01 6.21 -8.41
C GLY A 219 -7.20 4.79 -7.85
N ILE A 220 -6.54 4.46 -6.73
CA ILE A 220 -6.65 3.15 -6.09
C ILE A 220 -7.33 3.24 -4.73
N HIS A 221 -6.79 4.01 -3.78
CA HIS A 221 -7.29 3.95 -2.40
C HIS A 221 -8.69 4.51 -2.22
N VAL A 222 -9.01 5.66 -2.83
CA VAL A 222 -10.35 6.25 -2.84
C VAL A 222 -11.30 5.41 -3.69
N THR A 223 -10.90 5.03 -4.91
CA THR A 223 -11.69 4.17 -5.81
C THR A 223 -12.20 2.92 -5.11
N THR A 224 -11.30 2.13 -4.54
CA THR A 224 -11.65 0.87 -3.85
C THR A 224 -12.46 1.12 -2.57
N ALA A 225 -12.24 2.22 -1.86
CA ALA A 225 -13.06 2.56 -0.69
C ALA A 225 -14.50 2.96 -1.09
N LEU A 226 -14.68 3.77 -2.13
CA LEU A 226 -16.01 4.17 -2.63
C LEU A 226 -16.78 2.97 -3.20
N ASN A 227 -16.12 2.13 -4.00
CA ASN A 227 -16.73 0.89 -4.49
C ASN A 227 -17.07 -0.07 -3.35
N GLY A 228 -16.19 -0.20 -2.36
CA GLY A 228 -16.42 -1.04 -1.18
C GLY A 228 -17.59 -0.55 -0.32
N ARG A 229 -17.76 0.77 -0.17
CA ARG A 229 -18.95 1.36 0.48
C ARG A 229 -20.25 1.05 -0.26
N ALA A 230 -20.17 0.87 -1.57
CA ALA A 230 -21.29 0.40 -2.36
C ALA A 230 -21.54 -1.12 -2.19
N GLN A 231 -20.75 -1.89 -1.45
CA GLN A 231 -21.06 -3.31 -1.22
C GLN A 231 -21.94 -3.49 0.03
N THR A 232 -23.24 -3.22 -0.06
CA THR A 232 -24.15 -3.24 1.09
C THR A 232 -24.28 -4.62 1.74
N ALA A 233 -24.16 -5.69 0.97
CA ALA A 233 -24.20 -7.05 1.50
C ALA A 233 -22.83 -7.54 2.02
N LEU A 234 -21.74 -6.86 1.66
CA LEU A 234 -20.37 -7.18 2.06
C LEU A 234 -19.64 -5.92 2.58
N PRO A 235 -20.16 -5.27 3.63
CA PRO A 235 -19.66 -3.96 4.08
C PRO A 235 -18.21 -3.99 4.58
N ILE A 236 -17.66 -5.18 4.88
CA ILE A 236 -16.24 -5.37 5.21
C ILE A 236 -15.30 -4.92 4.08
N LEU A 237 -15.76 -4.92 2.83
CA LEU A 237 -15.00 -4.45 1.67
C LEU A 237 -14.82 -2.91 1.64
N ALA A 238 -15.50 -2.15 2.52
CA ALA A 238 -15.47 -0.69 2.54
C ALA A 238 -14.18 -0.09 3.14
N ALA A 239 -13.39 -0.84 3.90
CA ALA A 239 -12.12 -0.35 4.45
C ALA A 239 -11.02 -1.39 4.46
N SER A 240 -9.79 -0.89 4.44
CA SER A 240 -8.60 -1.71 4.49
C SER A 240 -8.42 -2.27 5.88
N HIS A 241 -8.25 -3.58 5.98
CA HIS A 241 -7.69 -4.24 7.15
C HIS A 241 -6.33 -4.85 6.81
N PRO A 242 -5.50 -5.27 7.79
CA PRO A 242 -4.14 -5.72 7.53
C PRO A 242 -4.01 -6.78 6.44
N GLY A 243 -4.93 -7.75 6.40
CA GLY A 243 -5.00 -8.79 5.37
C GLY A 243 -5.16 -8.31 3.92
N THR A 244 -5.68 -7.10 3.69
CA THR A 244 -5.83 -6.51 2.35
C THR A 244 -4.66 -5.60 1.95
N THR A 245 -3.85 -5.15 2.92
CA THR A 245 -2.85 -4.10 2.73
C THR A 245 -1.91 -4.40 1.57
N ARG A 246 -1.39 -5.63 1.50
CA ARG A 246 -0.43 -6.03 0.46
C ARG A 246 -1.00 -5.87 -0.95
N THR A 247 -2.25 -6.29 -1.18
CA THR A 247 -2.90 -6.15 -2.48
C THR A 247 -3.21 -4.69 -2.79
N GLN A 248 -3.68 -3.93 -1.80
CA GLN A 248 -4.03 -2.52 -1.99
C GLN A 248 -2.79 -1.66 -2.31
N GLU A 249 -1.72 -1.80 -1.54
CA GLU A 249 -0.45 -1.10 -1.80
C GLU A 249 0.19 -1.58 -3.10
N GLY A 250 0.10 -2.89 -3.40
CA GLY A 250 0.56 -3.45 -4.68
C GLY A 250 -0.15 -2.87 -5.89
N LEU A 251 -1.49 -2.73 -5.84
CA LEU A 251 -2.28 -2.08 -6.88
C LEU A 251 -1.93 -0.61 -7.03
N ALA A 252 -1.67 0.08 -5.91
CA ALA A 252 -1.31 1.48 -5.89
C ALA A 252 0.08 1.75 -6.51
N VAL A 253 1.09 0.93 -6.17
CA VAL A 253 2.41 1.00 -6.81
C VAL A 253 2.35 0.57 -8.27
N PHE A 254 1.57 -0.46 -8.61
CA PHE A 254 1.35 -0.85 -10.01
C PHE A 254 0.69 0.26 -10.82
N SER A 255 -0.26 0.98 -10.23
CA SER A 255 -0.89 2.16 -10.83
C SER A 255 0.13 3.25 -11.16
N GLU A 256 1.11 3.50 -10.28
CA GLU A 256 2.22 4.45 -10.55
C GLU A 256 3.04 4.05 -11.79
N PHE A 257 3.31 2.75 -11.98
CA PHE A 257 4.00 2.24 -13.17
C PHE A 257 3.17 2.45 -14.44
N MET A 258 1.89 2.06 -14.41
CA MET A 258 1.01 2.12 -15.59
C MET A 258 0.70 3.55 -16.04
N THR A 259 0.90 4.54 -15.16
CA THR A 259 0.63 5.95 -15.41
C THR A 259 1.90 6.77 -15.64
N GLY A 260 3.08 6.15 -15.59
CA GLY A 260 4.37 6.82 -15.81
C GLY A 260 4.83 7.71 -14.66
N CYS A 261 4.19 7.63 -13.49
CA CYS A 261 4.54 8.40 -12.30
C CYS A 261 5.63 7.73 -11.44
N MET A 262 5.98 6.48 -11.76
CA MET A 262 7.07 5.76 -11.12
C MET A 262 8.43 6.21 -11.67
N ASP A 263 9.38 6.48 -10.77
CA ASP A 263 10.77 6.78 -11.12
C ASP A 263 11.79 6.04 -10.26
N ILE A 264 13.07 6.22 -10.58
CA ILE A 264 14.16 5.49 -9.93
C ILE A 264 14.28 5.84 -8.44
N ASP A 265 14.07 7.11 -8.07
CA ASP A 265 14.11 7.56 -6.68
C ASP A 265 12.93 6.97 -5.90
N ARG A 266 11.76 6.91 -6.52
CA ARG A 266 10.56 6.27 -5.95
C ARG A 266 10.80 4.78 -5.72
N LEU A 267 11.39 4.08 -6.69
CA LEU A 267 11.76 2.67 -6.52
C LEU A 267 12.80 2.47 -5.42
N GLY A 268 13.80 3.34 -5.36
CA GLY A 268 14.80 3.38 -4.29
C GLY A 268 14.13 3.51 -2.93
N ARG A 269 13.23 4.49 -2.75
CA ARG A 269 12.48 4.68 -1.50
C ARG A 269 11.68 3.44 -1.08
N LEU A 270 11.12 2.68 -2.02
CA LEU A 270 10.42 1.43 -1.69
C LEU A 270 11.38 0.33 -1.20
N ALA A 271 12.57 0.23 -1.80
CA ALA A 271 13.62 -0.69 -1.34
C ALA A 271 14.17 -0.28 0.03
N ASP A 272 14.51 1.00 0.20
CA ASP A 272 15.14 1.52 1.41
C ASP A 272 14.22 1.38 2.63
N ARG A 273 12.89 1.43 2.45
CA ARG A 273 11.93 1.11 3.53
C ARG A 273 12.10 -0.30 4.07
N VAL A 274 12.30 -1.29 3.20
CA VAL A 274 12.50 -2.69 3.62
C VAL A 274 13.86 -2.84 4.31
N LEU A 275 14.90 -2.18 3.78
CA LEU A 275 16.23 -2.18 4.38
C LEU A 275 16.22 -1.54 5.78
N ALA A 276 15.56 -0.39 5.93
CA ALA A 276 15.45 0.31 7.21
C ALA A 276 14.66 -0.48 8.25
N ILE A 277 13.60 -1.20 7.85
CA ILE A 277 12.90 -2.13 8.75
C ILE A 277 13.86 -3.24 9.19
N GLN A 278 14.66 -3.79 8.28
CA GLN A 278 15.63 -4.82 8.64
C GLN A 278 16.69 -4.30 9.60
N LEU A 279 17.26 -3.11 9.36
CA LEU A 279 18.21 -2.47 10.29
C LEU A 279 17.62 -2.33 11.69
N ALA A 280 16.38 -1.88 11.79
CA ALA A 280 15.70 -1.75 13.08
C ALA A 280 15.43 -3.12 13.74
N ILE A 281 15.11 -4.17 12.98
CA ILE A 281 15.01 -5.55 13.49
C ILE A 281 16.35 -6.02 14.05
N ASP A 282 17.45 -5.68 13.38
CA ASP A 282 18.82 -6.07 13.76
C ASP A 282 19.36 -5.28 14.97
N GLY A 283 18.56 -4.36 15.52
CA GLY A 283 18.87 -3.65 16.76
C GLY A 283 19.15 -2.16 16.60
N ALA A 284 19.14 -1.63 15.37
CA ALA A 284 19.35 -0.19 15.16
C ALA A 284 18.21 0.61 15.79
N ASP A 285 18.54 1.66 16.53
CA ASP A 285 17.58 2.57 17.13
C ASP A 285 17.05 3.61 16.12
N PHE A 286 16.11 4.44 16.56
CA PHE A 286 15.52 5.50 15.72
C PHE A 286 16.59 6.45 15.16
N CYS A 287 17.57 6.84 15.97
CA CYS A 287 18.61 7.79 15.57
C CYS A 287 19.56 7.17 14.52
N GLU A 288 19.91 5.90 14.68
CA GLU A 288 20.73 5.14 13.73
C GLU A 288 20.05 4.99 12.37
N VAL A 289 18.76 4.64 12.36
CA VAL A 289 18.00 4.54 11.10
C VAL A 289 17.79 5.93 10.46
N TYR A 290 17.62 6.97 11.25
CA TYR A 290 17.62 8.36 10.75
C TYR A 290 18.95 8.73 10.09
N ARG A 291 20.08 8.45 10.74
CA ARG A 291 21.42 8.66 10.16
C ARG A 291 21.61 7.85 8.88
N TYR A 292 21.17 6.60 8.84
CA TYR A 292 21.18 5.77 7.64
C TYR A 292 20.51 6.43 6.43
N PHE A 293 19.38 7.13 6.60
CA PHE A 293 18.76 7.88 5.52
C PHE A 293 19.54 9.17 5.17
N ARG A 294 20.06 9.90 6.16
CA ARG A 294 20.89 11.11 5.92
C ARG A 294 22.17 10.79 5.15
N ASP A 295 22.83 9.69 5.48
CA ASP A 295 24.07 9.25 4.82
C ASP A 295 23.84 8.91 3.34
N GLN A 296 22.60 8.66 2.94
CA GLN A 296 22.17 8.47 1.54
C GLN A 296 21.77 9.79 0.84
N GLY A 297 21.98 10.94 1.48
CA GLY A 297 21.64 12.26 0.94
C GLY A 297 20.16 12.62 1.08
N VAL A 298 19.37 11.88 1.86
CA VAL A 298 17.97 12.23 2.12
C VAL A 298 17.91 13.43 3.06
N VAL A 299 17.17 14.46 2.67
CA VAL A 299 16.97 15.67 3.50
C VAL A 299 16.32 15.35 4.85
N ASP A 300 16.72 16.06 5.90
CA ASP A 300 16.39 15.76 7.30
C ASP A 300 14.89 15.51 7.57
N THR A 301 14.02 16.35 7.02
CA THR A 301 12.57 16.20 7.20
C THR A 301 12.04 14.91 6.58
N MET A 302 12.55 14.51 5.42
CA MET A 302 12.20 13.26 4.75
C MET A 302 12.82 12.05 5.45
N ALA A 303 14.08 12.16 5.89
CA ALA A 303 14.77 11.12 6.65
C ALA A 303 14.00 10.80 7.94
N PHE A 304 13.58 11.82 8.69
CA PHE A 304 12.73 11.65 9.86
C PHE A 304 11.42 10.93 9.52
N GLU A 305 10.74 11.33 8.43
CA GLU A 305 9.47 10.71 8.05
C GLU A 305 9.62 9.24 7.62
N GLN A 306 10.71 8.88 6.92
CA GLN A 306 10.98 7.47 6.61
C GLN A 306 11.27 6.67 7.89
N THR A 307 12.11 7.18 8.79
CA THR A 307 12.41 6.54 10.08
C THR A 307 11.14 6.39 10.94
N ARG A 308 10.31 7.43 11.02
CA ARG A 308 9.03 7.39 11.76
C ARG A 308 8.13 6.27 11.26
N ARG A 309 8.09 6.00 9.94
CA ARG A 309 7.27 4.91 9.40
C ARG A 309 7.72 3.53 9.88
N VAL A 310 9.03 3.35 10.08
CA VAL A 310 9.64 2.12 10.64
C VAL A 310 9.31 1.96 12.12
N PHE A 311 9.29 3.05 12.89
CA PHE A 311 9.23 2.97 14.35
C PHE A 311 7.87 3.27 14.99
N ARG A 312 6.93 3.92 14.28
CA ARG A 312 5.60 4.22 14.86
C ARG A 312 4.88 2.94 15.31
N GLY A 313 4.42 2.94 16.56
CA GLY A 313 3.83 1.80 17.26
C GLY A 313 4.83 0.78 17.82
N GLY A 314 6.05 0.73 17.31
CA GLY A 314 7.11 -0.18 17.76
C GLY A 314 8.02 0.39 18.84
N VAL A 315 9.12 -0.31 19.10
CA VAL A 315 10.15 0.06 20.10
C VAL A 315 11.21 0.95 19.45
N LEU A 316 11.43 2.15 20.01
CA LEU A 316 12.34 3.17 19.44
C LEU A 316 13.84 2.84 19.59
N THR A 317 14.19 1.96 20.52
CA THR A 317 15.57 1.52 20.79
C THR A 317 16.01 0.34 19.92
N GLY A 318 15.24 -0.02 18.89
CA GLY A 318 15.53 -1.15 18.01
C GLY A 318 14.95 -2.49 18.47
N GLY A 319 15.16 -3.52 17.65
CA GLY A 319 14.77 -4.93 17.87
C GLY A 319 13.29 -5.25 17.60
N ALA A 320 12.39 -4.28 17.68
CA ALA A 320 10.95 -4.49 17.52
C ALA A 320 10.22 -3.34 16.78
N PRO A 321 10.51 -3.12 15.48
CA PRO A 321 9.88 -2.06 14.68
C PRO A 321 8.48 -2.44 14.14
N TYR A 322 7.89 -1.54 13.36
CA TYR A 322 6.66 -1.77 12.59
C TYR A 322 6.99 -2.29 11.18
N THR A 323 6.42 -3.44 10.80
CA THR A 323 6.78 -4.14 9.55
C THR A 323 5.84 -3.88 8.37
N LYS A 324 4.86 -2.97 8.48
CA LYS A 324 3.86 -2.73 7.42
C LYS A 324 4.48 -2.50 6.05
N ASP A 325 5.53 -1.69 5.97
CA ASP A 325 6.06 -1.25 4.68
C ASP A 325 6.84 -2.35 3.93
N VAL A 326 7.01 -3.54 4.51
CA VAL A 326 7.52 -4.73 3.80
C VAL A 326 6.59 -5.15 2.64
N VAL A 327 5.30 -4.81 2.71
CA VAL A 327 4.29 -5.30 1.75
C VAL A 327 4.32 -4.60 0.39
N TYR A 328 5.03 -3.47 0.21
CA TYR A 328 4.97 -2.69 -1.02
C TYR A 328 5.61 -3.42 -2.22
N LEU A 329 6.87 -3.84 -2.10
CA LEU A 329 7.57 -4.52 -3.20
C LEU A 329 6.98 -5.90 -3.49
N ASP A 330 6.68 -6.67 -2.44
CA ASP A 330 6.00 -7.96 -2.57
C ASP A 330 4.59 -7.79 -3.19
N GLY A 331 3.84 -6.79 -2.74
CA GLY A 331 2.53 -6.44 -3.29
C GLY A 331 2.58 -6.11 -4.78
N LEU A 332 3.55 -5.28 -5.20
CA LEU A 332 3.76 -4.93 -6.61
C LEU A 332 4.00 -6.19 -7.46
N LEU A 333 4.91 -7.07 -7.04
CA LEU A 333 5.24 -8.30 -7.77
C LEU A 333 4.03 -9.22 -7.89
N ARG A 334 3.29 -9.42 -6.79
CA ARG A 334 2.09 -10.28 -6.79
C ARG A 334 0.98 -9.73 -7.67
N VAL A 335 0.75 -8.41 -7.63
CA VAL A 335 -0.26 -7.77 -8.48
C VAL A 335 0.14 -7.88 -9.94
N HIS A 336 1.39 -7.59 -10.28
CA HIS A 336 1.90 -7.75 -11.64
C HIS A 336 1.74 -9.19 -12.15
N ASP A 337 2.18 -10.18 -11.37
CA ASP A 337 2.08 -11.59 -11.74
C ASP A 337 0.64 -12.09 -11.85
N PHE A 338 -0.24 -11.66 -10.93
CA PHE A 338 -1.66 -11.98 -10.99
C PHE A 338 -2.31 -11.40 -12.25
N LEU A 339 -2.04 -10.14 -12.59
CA LEU A 339 -2.58 -9.50 -13.80
C LEU A 339 -2.06 -10.17 -15.07
N ARG A 340 -0.78 -10.54 -15.11
CA ARG A 340 -0.18 -11.32 -16.21
C ARG A 340 -0.88 -12.66 -16.38
N SER A 341 -1.11 -13.39 -15.29
CA SER A 341 -1.81 -14.68 -15.27
C SER A 341 -3.27 -14.55 -15.72
N LEU A 342 -3.94 -13.47 -15.30
CA LEU A 342 -5.31 -13.14 -15.68
C LEU A 342 -5.44 -12.93 -17.20
N VAL A 343 -4.51 -12.19 -17.80
CA VAL A 343 -4.48 -11.98 -19.26
C VAL A 343 -4.22 -13.30 -19.99
N ALA A 344 -3.25 -14.09 -19.54
CA ALA A 344 -2.92 -15.38 -20.15
C ALA A 344 -4.10 -16.37 -20.08
N ALA A 345 -4.88 -16.34 -18.99
CA ALA A 345 -6.07 -17.18 -18.81
C ALA A 345 -7.33 -16.64 -19.51
N GLY A 346 -7.28 -15.48 -20.17
CA GLY A 346 -8.45 -14.84 -20.78
C GLY A 346 -9.50 -14.35 -19.77
N ARG A 347 -9.13 -14.17 -18.50
CA ARG A 347 -10.04 -13.85 -17.39
C ARG A 347 -10.19 -12.35 -17.15
N ALA A 348 -10.35 -11.57 -18.21
CA ALA A 348 -10.51 -10.11 -18.14
C ALA A 348 -11.76 -9.67 -17.33
N ASP A 349 -12.71 -10.58 -17.10
CA ASP A 349 -13.83 -10.41 -16.18
C ASP A 349 -13.37 -10.19 -14.72
N VAL A 350 -12.33 -10.91 -14.29
CA VAL A 350 -11.79 -10.85 -12.92
C VAL A 350 -11.08 -9.53 -12.62
N LEU A 351 -10.61 -8.81 -13.65
CA LEU A 351 -9.88 -7.54 -13.46
C LEU A 351 -10.73 -6.53 -12.70
N GLN A 352 -12.04 -6.47 -12.99
CA GLN A 352 -12.94 -5.53 -12.33
C GLN A 352 -13.15 -5.91 -10.85
N LEU A 353 -13.07 -7.20 -10.50
CA LEU A 353 -13.26 -7.65 -9.12
C LEU A 353 -12.23 -7.03 -8.17
N LEU A 354 -11.00 -6.80 -8.64
CA LEU A 354 -9.93 -6.13 -7.88
C LEU A 354 -10.33 -4.74 -7.37
N PHE A 355 -11.34 -4.12 -7.98
CA PHE A 355 -11.82 -2.79 -7.65
C PHE A 355 -13.17 -2.78 -6.95
N CYS A 356 -13.82 -3.93 -6.71
CA CYS A 356 -15.12 -3.99 -6.00
C CYS A 356 -15.04 -3.47 -4.55
N GLY A 357 -13.84 -3.41 -3.98
CA GLY A 357 -13.59 -2.94 -2.62
C GLY A 357 -12.15 -3.15 -2.18
N LYS A 358 -11.93 -3.10 -0.87
CA LYS A 358 -10.67 -3.47 -0.21
C LYS A 358 -10.63 -4.99 -0.04
N LEU A 359 -9.76 -5.66 -0.79
CA LEU A 359 -9.66 -7.12 -0.84
C LEU A 359 -8.20 -7.59 -0.97
N ALA A 360 -7.98 -8.88 -0.74
CA ALA A 360 -6.73 -9.56 -1.08
C ALA A 360 -6.88 -10.39 -2.37
N LEU A 361 -5.79 -10.58 -3.12
CA LEU A 361 -5.78 -11.40 -4.34
C LEU A 361 -6.28 -12.84 -4.08
N ALA A 362 -5.95 -13.40 -2.92
CA ALA A 362 -6.38 -14.74 -2.51
C ALA A 362 -7.89 -14.87 -2.28
N ASP A 363 -8.62 -13.76 -2.17
CA ASP A 363 -10.07 -13.75 -1.96
C ASP A 363 -10.84 -13.77 -3.29
N ILE A 364 -10.18 -13.65 -4.44
CA ILE A 364 -10.84 -13.60 -5.74
C ILE A 364 -11.78 -14.81 -6.00
N PRO A 365 -11.38 -16.07 -5.75
CA PRO A 365 -12.27 -17.21 -5.97
C PRO A 365 -13.58 -17.12 -5.17
N VAL A 366 -13.51 -16.73 -3.88
CA VAL A 366 -14.71 -16.59 -3.06
C VAL A 366 -15.55 -15.39 -3.50
N LEU A 367 -14.93 -14.29 -3.92
CA LEU A 367 -15.64 -13.12 -4.42
C LEU A 367 -16.40 -13.42 -5.72
N CYS A 368 -15.87 -14.28 -6.60
CA CYS A 368 -16.61 -14.81 -7.75
C CYS A 368 -17.86 -15.57 -7.30
N SER A 369 -17.74 -16.51 -6.36
CA SER A 369 -18.88 -17.26 -5.82
C SER A 369 -19.92 -16.35 -5.17
N LEU A 370 -19.48 -15.28 -4.49
CA LEU A 370 -20.38 -14.28 -3.90
C LEU A 370 -21.06 -13.42 -4.95
N ALA A 371 -20.40 -13.11 -6.06
CA ALA A 371 -21.02 -12.44 -7.20
C ALA A 371 -22.12 -13.31 -7.84
N GLU A 372 -21.88 -14.62 -8.00
CA GLU A 372 -22.89 -15.58 -8.49
C GLU A 372 -24.11 -15.67 -7.55
N LEU A 373 -23.91 -15.51 -6.25
CA LEU A 373 -24.98 -15.44 -5.26
C LEU A 373 -25.70 -14.06 -5.21
N GLY A 374 -25.29 -13.10 -6.05
CA GLY A 374 -25.85 -11.75 -6.08
C GLY A 374 -25.45 -10.87 -4.89
N LEU A 375 -24.41 -11.26 -4.13
CA LEU A 375 -23.92 -10.54 -2.95
C LEU A 375 -22.87 -9.47 -3.28
N LEU A 376 -22.25 -9.55 -4.46
CA LEU A 376 -21.22 -8.62 -4.91
C LEU A 376 -21.68 -7.86 -6.15
N ARG A 377 -21.58 -6.54 -6.10
CA ARG A 377 -21.90 -5.64 -7.22
C ARG A 377 -20.64 -5.28 -8.00
N ALA A 378 -20.78 -5.07 -9.30
CA ALA A 378 -19.68 -4.55 -10.14
C ALA A 378 -19.16 -3.20 -9.59
N PRO A 379 -17.86 -2.89 -9.74
CA PRO A 379 -17.32 -1.62 -9.28
C PRO A 379 -17.91 -0.46 -10.11
N ARG A 380 -18.21 0.66 -9.45
CA ARG A 380 -18.68 1.87 -10.13
C ARG A 380 -17.51 2.64 -10.74
N TYR A 381 -16.39 2.68 -10.03
CA TYR A 381 -15.21 3.45 -10.40
C TYR A 381 -14.05 2.51 -10.74
N LEU A 382 -13.28 2.85 -11.77
CA LEU A 382 -12.07 2.13 -12.19
C LEU A 382 -10.97 3.16 -12.51
N PRO A 383 -9.70 2.88 -12.21
CA PRO A 383 -8.61 3.68 -12.75
C PRO A 383 -8.57 3.55 -14.29
N ALA A 384 -8.10 4.59 -14.97
CA ALA A 384 -8.14 4.68 -16.43
C ALA A 384 -7.51 3.45 -17.13
N TRP A 385 -6.38 2.95 -16.61
CA TRP A 385 -5.68 1.79 -17.16
C TRP A 385 -6.44 0.46 -16.98
N ALA A 386 -7.39 0.38 -16.03
CA ALA A 386 -8.23 -0.81 -15.82
C ALA A 386 -9.57 -0.70 -16.59
N ALA A 387 -10.05 0.53 -16.80
CA ALA A 387 -11.23 0.81 -17.60
C ALA A 387 -10.94 0.59 -19.11
N ASP A 388 -9.86 1.19 -19.62
CA ASP A 388 -9.34 0.93 -20.96
C ASP A 388 -8.17 -0.05 -20.91
N ARG A 389 -8.46 -1.30 -21.21
CA ARG A 389 -7.55 -2.43 -21.02
C ARG A 389 -6.54 -2.58 -22.14
N ARG A 390 -6.65 -1.82 -23.23
CA ARG A 390 -5.81 -2.00 -24.43
C ARG A 390 -4.34 -1.92 -24.07
N PHE A 391 -3.94 -0.85 -23.38
CA PHE A 391 -2.57 -0.66 -22.94
C PHE A 391 -2.14 -1.73 -21.91
N LEU A 392 -2.98 -2.03 -20.92
CA LEU A 392 -2.68 -3.03 -19.89
C LEU A 392 -2.39 -4.42 -20.51
N VAL A 393 -3.26 -4.89 -21.39
CA VAL A 393 -3.11 -6.19 -22.06
C VAL A 393 -1.86 -6.21 -22.93
N SER A 394 -1.61 -5.15 -23.72
CA SER A 394 -0.39 -5.03 -24.53
C SER A 394 0.88 -5.06 -23.67
N TYR A 395 0.90 -4.29 -22.57
CA TYR A 395 2.03 -4.24 -21.65
C TYR A 395 2.31 -5.60 -21.02
N LEU A 396 1.29 -6.28 -20.49
CA LEU A 396 1.46 -7.59 -19.83
C LEU A 396 1.86 -8.69 -20.82
N ALA A 397 1.32 -8.67 -22.03
CA ALA A 397 1.72 -9.59 -23.10
C ALA A 397 3.19 -9.37 -23.49
N TYR A 398 3.62 -8.10 -23.62
CA TYR A 398 5.00 -7.74 -23.91
C TYR A 398 5.96 -8.14 -22.78
N SER A 399 5.60 -7.87 -21.52
CA SER A 399 6.40 -8.29 -20.36
C SER A 399 6.58 -9.81 -20.32
N GLY A 400 5.51 -10.58 -20.52
CA GLY A 400 5.60 -12.05 -20.55
C GLY A 400 6.38 -12.59 -21.77
N PHE A 401 6.40 -11.86 -22.89
CA PHE A 401 7.26 -12.18 -24.02
C PHE A 401 8.74 -11.99 -23.67
N LEU A 402 9.12 -10.86 -23.06
CA LEU A 402 10.51 -10.58 -22.70
C LEU A 402 11.13 -11.62 -21.77
N ASP A 403 10.36 -12.14 -20.80
CA ASP A 403 10.82 -13.19 -19.89
C ASP A 403 11.22 -14.50 -20.61
N ARG A 404 10.66 -14.74 -21.80
CA ARG A 404 10.88 -15.97 -22.59
C ARG A 404 11.97 -15.82 -23.65
N VAL A 405 12.41 -14.59 -23.95
CA VAL A 405 13.43 -14.35 -24.97
C VAL A 405 14.80 -14.24 -24.32
N GLY A 406 15.61 -15.28 -24.46
CA GLY A 406 17.00 -15.29 -24.01
C GLY A 406 17.89 -14.39 -24.88
N LEU A 407 17.99 -13.10 -24.55
CA LEU A 407 18.76 -12.10 -25.33
C LEU A 407 20.27 -12.06 -25.00
N GLY A 408 20.83 -13.10 -24.36
CA GLY A 408 22.21 -13.06 -23.82
C GLY A 408 23.28 -12.65 -24.84
N GLN A 409 23.31 -13.27 -26.02
CA GLN A 409 24.29 -12.92 -27.07
C GLN A 409 24.01 -11.54 -27.70
N ALA A 410 22.74 -11.13 -27.80
CA ALA A 410 22.37 -9.83 -28.31
C ALA A 410 22.80 -8.70 -27.36
N HIS A 411 22.73 -8.92 -26.05
CA HIS A 411 23.17 -7.95 -25.05
C HIS A 411 24.67 -7.65 -25.18
N GLN A 412 25.51 -8.69 -25.29
CA GLN A 412 26.95 -8.50 -25.47
C GLN A 412 27.27 -7.72 -26.75
N ARG A 413 26.64 -8.08 -27.87
CA ARG A 413 26.82 -7.37 -29.14
C ARG A 413 26.41 -5.91 -29.05
N HIS A 414 25.28 -5.58 -28.41
CA HIS A 414 24.86 -4.18 -28.23
C HIS A 414 25.79 -3.42 -27.27
N ALA A 415 26.31 -4.07 -26.22
CA ALA A 415 27.30 -3.47 -25.34
C ALA A 415 28.61 -3.13 -26.10
N ASP A 416 29.04 -3.99 -27.03
CA ASP A 416 30.20 -3.73 -27.88
C ASP A 416 29.98 -2.52 -28.80
N ILE A 417 28.77 -2.40 -29.38
CA ILE A 417 28.36 -1.24 -30.19
C ILE A 417 28.40 0.03 -29.33
N LEU A 418 27.78 0.03 -28.15
CA LEU A 418 27.73 1.21 -27.27
C LEU A 418 29.12 1.60 -26.75
N ARG A 419 30.04 0.64 -26.54
CA ARG A 419 31.43 0.92 -26.16
C ARG A 419 32.25 1.56 -27.28
N SER A 420 31.95 1.23 -28.53
CA SER A 420 32.62 1.81 -29.70
C SER A 420 31.99 3.11 -30.19
N ALA A 421 30.77 3.42 -29.76
CA ALA A 421 30.08 4.67 -30.09
C ALA A 421 30.74 5.87 -29.37
N PRO A 422 31.00 7.00 -30.08
CA PRO A 422 31.47 8.22 -29.44
C PRO A 422 30.39 8.81 -28.53
N ARG A 423 30.79 9.46 -27.43
CA ARG A 423 29.85 10.22 -26.58
C ARG A 423 29.31 11.43 -27.34
N ILE A 424 28.00 11.62 -27.31
CA ILE A 424 27.31 12.73 -27.97
C ILE A 424 26.80 13.69 -26.90
N GLN A 425 27.01 14.98 -27.08
CA GLN A 425 26.29 16.05 -26.37
C GLN A 425 25.46 16.81 -27.40
N PHE A 426 24.14 16.75 -27.26
CA PHE A 426 23.25 17.61 -28.04
C PHE A 426 23.28 19.00 -27.42
N CYS A 427 23.74 20.01 -28.17
CA CYS A 427 23.58 21.40 -27.75
C CYS A 427 22.08 21.72 -27.72
N SER A 428 21.57 22.08 -26.55
CA SER A 428 20.19 22.56 -26.34
C SER A 428 19.98 23.96 -26.88
#